data_AF-A0A2V9SH45-F1
#
_entry.id   AF-A0A2V9SH45-F1
#
_cell.length_a   1.000
_cell.length_b   1.000
_cell.length_c   1.000
_cell.angle_alpha   90.00
_cell.angle_beta   90.00
_cell.angle_gamma   90.00
#
_symmetry.space_group_name_H-M   'P 1'
#
loop_
_entity.id
_entity.type
_entity.pdbx_description
1 polymer ?
#
loop_
_entity_poly.entity_id
_entity_poly.type
_entity_poly.pdbx_seq_one_letter_code
_entity_poly.pdbx_strand_id
1 'polypeptide(L)'
;MLPVRLVHLIEGHCDEIAAGVLKKFQGSPRTSDLRNVPPSELRQRTLEILRHLSEWLLCKSESEIERRYKEMGRARALQNVSFADFCWSMVFTKEQIWGFVQQQGYLQSLVEIYGEMELLRLLDKFFERAICYGAEGYETAGTQVGNGEPSLAEIAEGGKDCVSS
;
A
#
# COMPACT_ATOMS: atom_id res chain seq x y z
N MET A 1 5.88 -5.56 -27.16
CA MET A 1 4.82 -5.86 -26.16
C MET A 1 4.70 -4.70 -25.20
N LEU A 2 3.50 -4.18 -25.00
CA LEU A 2 3.25 -2.99 -24.18
C LEU A 2 3.68 -3.13 -22.69
N PRO A 3 3.49 -4.30 -22.02
CA PRO A 3 3.92 -4.47 -20.63
C PRO A 3 5.44 -4.36 -20.44
N VAL A 4 6.23 -4.93 -21.36
CA VAL A 4 7.71 -4.89 -21.29
C VAL A 4 8.23 -3.46 -21.39
N ARG A 5 7.66 -2.70 -22.32
CA ARG A 5 7.97 -1.28 -22.55
C ARG A 5 7.75 -0.45 -21.27
N LEU A 6 6.60 -0.66 -20.62
CA LEU A 6 6.25 0.00 -19.36
C LEU A 6 7.18 -0.39 -18.19
N VAL A 7 7.52 -1.68 -18.07
CA VAL A 7 8.48 -2.16 -17.06
C VAL A 7 9.79 -1.38 -17.18
N HIS A 8 10.33 -1.23 -18.39
CA HIS A 8 11.58 -0.48 -18.62
C HIS A 8 11.44 1.00 -18.24
N LEU A 9 10.27 1.61 -18.48
CA LEU A 9 10.05 3.01 -18.10
C LEU A 9 10.03 3.16 -16.57
N ILE A 10 9.30 2.30 -15.88
CA ILE A 10 9.19 2.32 -14.41
C ILE A 10 10.54 2.04 -13.77
N GLU A 11 11.25 1.01 -14.22
CA GLU A 11 12.56 0.62 -13.68
C GLU A 11 13.62 1.71 -13.94
N GLY A 12 13.62 2.29 -15.14
CA GLY A 12 14.56 3.36 -15.51
C GLY A 12 14.36 4.68 -14.77
N HIS A 13 13.17 4.92 -14.19
CA HIS A 13 12.81 6.17 -13.53
C HIS A 13 12.27 5.98 -12.11
N CYS A 14 12.56 4.83 -11.48
CA CYS A 14 11.97 4.47 -10.20
C CYS A 14 12.28 5.48 -9.09
N ASP A 15 13.49 6.04 -9.07
CA ASP A 15 13.88 7.09 -8.12
C ASP A 15 13.11 8.40 -8.32
N GLU A 16 12.89 8.81 -9.57
CA GLU A 16 12.15 10.04 -9.89
C GLU A 16 10.67 9.89 -9.50
N ILE A 17 10.06 8.76 -9.86
CA ILE A 17 8.69 8.43 -9.48
C ILE A 17 8.57 8.39 -7.95
N ALA A 18 9.51 7.73 -7.26
CA ALA A 18 9.50 7.64 -5.80
C ALA A 18 9.62 9.02 -5.14
N ALA A 19 10.50 9.89 -5.63
CA ALA A 19 10.60 11.27 -5.15
C ALA A 19 9.28 12.05 -5.35
N GLY A 20 8.62 11.86 -6.50
CA GLY A 20 7.31 12.45 -6.79
C GLY A 20 6.21 11.98 -5.82
N VAL A 21 6.21 10.69 -5.48
CA VAL A 21 5.27 10.11 -4.50
C VAL A 21 5.48 10.69 -3.10
N LEU A 22 6.72 10.72 -2.61
CA LEU A 22 7.04 11.29 -1.30
C LEU A 22 6.65 12.77 -1.20
N LYS A 23 6.87 13.52 -2.28
CA LYS A 23 6.44 14.92 -2.36
C LYS A 23 4.93 15.07 -2.24
N LYS A 24 4.13 14.17 -2.84
CA LYS A 24 2.66 14.17 -2.68
C LYS A 24 2.25 13.83 -1.24
N PHE A 25 2.92 12.86 -0.61
CA PHE A 25 2.64 12.48 0.76
C PHE A 25 2.83 13.65 1.73
N GLN A 26 3.94 14.38 1.58
CA GLN A 26 4.25 15.55 2.42
C GLN A 26 3.32 16.74 2.14
N GLY A 27 2.85 16.88 0.90
CA GLY A 27 2.03 18.02 0.48
C GLY A 27 0.52 17.87 0.72
N SER A 28 0.04 16.74 1.24
CA SER A 28 -1.39 16.44 1.31
C SER A 28 -1.86 16.15 2.74
N PRO A 29 -2.97 16.77 3.20
CA PRO A 29 -3.56 16.46 4.51
C PRO A 29 -4.15 15.05 4.57
N ARG A 30 -4.38 14.40 3.41
CA ARG A 30 -4.91 13.04 3.29
C ARG A 30 -3.88 11.94 3.57
N THR A 31 -2.64 12.34 3.85
CA THR A 31 -1.52 11.44 4.16
C THR A 31 -0.71 11.98 5.34
N SER A 32 -1.37 12.74 6.22
CA SER A 32 -0.73 13.41 7.35
C SER A 32 -0.14 12.43 8.36
N ASP A 33 -0.75 11.25 8.55
CA ASP A 33 -0.29 10.23 9.49
C ASP A 33 0.95 9.51 8.97
N LEU A 34 1.28 9.61 7.68
CA LEU A 34 2.55 9.08 7.15
C LEU A 34 3.78 9.74 7.78
N ARG A 35 3.63 10.88 8.48
CA ARG A 35 4.69 11.47 9.31
C ARG A 35 5.15 10.55 10.45
N ASN A 36 4.32 9.57 10.84
CA ASN A 36 4.65 8.57 11.85
C ASN A 36 5.61 7.50 11.32
N VAL A 37 5.83 7.46 10.00
CA VAL A 37 6.71 6.50 9.32
C VAL A 37 8.04 7.17 8.96
N PRO A 38 9.19 6.51 9.17
CA PRO A 38 10.48 7.03 8.75
C PRO A 38 10.52 7.38 7.25
N PRO A 39 11.06 8.54 6.83
CA PRO A 39 11.12 8.92 5.42
C PRO A 39 11.91 7.92 4.54
N SER A 40 12.95 7.31 5.10
CA SER A 40 13.73 6.26 4.43
C SER A 40 12.89 5.01 4.16
N GLU A 41 12.05 4.62 5.12
CA GLU A 41 11.11 3.50 4.96
C GLU A 41 10.05 3.83 3.92
N LEU A 42 9.47 5.03 3.95
CA LEU A 42 8.50 5.45 2.92
C LEU A 42 9.11 5.36 1.52
N ARG A 43 10.34 5.86 1.33
CA ARG A 43 11.06 5.75 0.06
C ARG A 43 11.25 4.29 -0.35
N GLN A 44 11.75 3.47 0.56
CA GLN A 44 11.98 2.04 0.30
C GLN A 44 10.67 1.35 -0.09
N ARG A 45 9.58 1.59 0.64
CA ARG A 45 8.26 1.01 0.33
C ARG A 45 7.72 1.47 -1.01
N THR A 46 7.93 2.73 -1.40
CA THR A 46 7.56 3.19 -2.73
C THR A 46 8.36 2.48 -3.83
N LEU A 47 9.68 2.33 -3.67
CA LEU A 47 10.51 1.59 -4.62
C LEU A 47 10.09 0.10 -4.71
N GLU A 48 9.76 -0.51 -3.57
CA GLU A 48 9.20 -1.87 -3.53
C GLU A 48 7.89 -1.97 -4.31
N ILE A 49 6.96 -1.02 -4.14
CA ILE A 49 5.70 -0.97 -4.92
C ILE A 49 5.99 -0.91 -6.43
N LEU A 50 6.94 -0.08 -6.87
CA LEU A 50 7.32 0.02 -8.28
C LEU A 50 7.89 -1.30 -8.82
N ARG A 51 8.76 -1.95 -8.05
CA ARG A 51 9.29 -3.28 -8.39
C ARG A 51 8.18 -4.34 -8.46
N HIS A 52 7.26 -4.34 -7.51
CA HIS A 52 6.14 -5.28 -7.47
C HIS A 52 5.21 -5.09 -8.66
N LEU A 53 4.97 -3.83 -9.04
CA LEU A 53 4.22 -3.51 -10.25
C LEU A 53 4.94 -4.05 -11.49
N SER A 54 6.26 -3.84 -11.61
CA SER A 54 7.05 -4.39 -12.73
C SER A 54 6.99 -5.92 -12.80
N GLU A 55 7.14 -6.61 -11.66
CA GLU A 55 7.04 -8.07 -11.57
C GLU A 55 5.63 -8.55 -11.98
N TRP A 56 4.59 -7.95 -11.41
CA TRP A 56 3.21 -8.29 -11.71
C TRP A 56 2.83 -7.98 -13.16
N LEU A 57 3.43 -6.95 -13.77
CA LEU A 57 3.25 -6.65 -15.18
C LEU A 57 3.65 -7.82 -16.08
N LEU A 58 4.64 -8.62 -15.67
CA LEU A 58 5.17 -9.77 -16.40
C LEU A 58 4.48 -11.09 -16.06
N CYS A 59 4.34 -11.44 -14.78
CA CYS A 59 3.92 -12.79 -14.37
C CYS A 59 2.46 -12.90 -13.88
N LYS A 60 1.81 -11.76 -13.55
CA LYS A 60 0.44 -11.70 -13.02
C LYS A 60 0.21 -12.55 -11.75
N SER A 61 1.25 -12.82 -10.96
CA SER A 61 1.15 -13.59 -9.71
C SER A 61 0.40 -12.79 -8.64
N GLU A 62 -0.73 -13.31 -8.17
CA GLU A 62 -1.58 -12.65 -7.16
C GLU A 62 -1.18 -13.00 -5.72
N SER A 63 -0.63 -14.20 -5.48
CA SER A 63 -0.23 -14.66 -4.14
C SER A 63 0.88 -13.80 -3.52
N GLU A 64 1.79 -13.27 -4.35
CA GLU A 64 2.83 -12.36 -3.88
C GLU A 64 2.28 -10.98 -3.54
N ILE A 65 1.30 -10.49 -4.29
CA ILE A 65 0.59 -9.24 -3.96
C ILE A 65 -0.14 -9.44 -2.63
N GLU A 66 -0.91 -10.51 -2.49
CA GLU A 66 -1.63 -10.80 -1.25
C GLU A 66 -0.72 -10.73 -0.03
N ARG A 67 0.35 -11.54 -0.02
CA ARG A 67 1.26 -11.61 1.12
C ARG A 67 1.89 -10.26 1.44
N ARG A 68 2.47 -9.59 0.43
CA ARG A 68 3.25 -8.36 0.63
C ARG A 68 2.36 -7.17 1.04
N TYR A 69 1.14 -7.07 0.49
CA TYR A 69 0.24 -5.97 0.82
C TYR A 69 -0.50 -6.18 2.14
N LYS A 70 -0.81 -7.43 2.54
CA LYS A 70 -1.24 -7.73 3.92
C LYS A 70 -0.21 -7.28 4.95
N GLU A 71 1.06 -7.61 4.72
CA GLU A 71 2.16 -7.18 5.59
C GLU A 71 2.29 -5.65 5.64
N MET A 72 2.16 -4.97 4.50
CA MET A 72 2.21 -3.52 4.43
C MET A 72 1.07 -2.85 5.21
N GLY A 73 -0.18 -3.30 5.03
CA GLY A 73 -1.34 -2.77 5.75
C GLY A 73 -1.20 -2.94 7.26
N ARG A 74 -0.75 -4.13 7.69
CA ARG A 74 -0.46 -4.43 9.09
C ARG A 74 0.63 -3.51 9.65
N ALA A 75 1.72 -3.31 8.92
CA ALA A 75 2.81 -2.42 9.35
C ALA A 75 2.32 -0.97 9.54
N ARG A 76 1.47 -0.48 8.63
CA ARG A 76 0.90 0.88 8.72
C ARG A 76 -0.01 1.06 9.92
N ALA A 77 -0.84 0.07 10.22
CA ALA A 77 -1.65 0.07 11.45
C ALA A 77 -0.77 0.13 12.71
N LEU A 78 0.28 -0.69 12.78
CA LEU A 78 1.22 -0.69 13.92
C LEU A 78 2.02 0.62 14.06
N GLN A 79 2.16 1.37 12.98
CA GLN A 79 2.80 2.69 12.95
C GLN A 79 1.82 3.84 13.25
N ASN A 80 0.59 3.55 13.66
CA ASN A 80 -0.47 4.54 13.89
C ASN A 80 -0.77 5.41 12.66
N VAL A 81 -0.71 4.83 11.46
CA VAL A 81 -1.22 5.47 10.24
C VAL A 81 -2.69 5.10 10.12
N SER A 82 -3.61 6.07 10.01
CA SER A 82 -5.01 5.74 9.80
C SER A 82 -5.25 4.98 8.50
N PHE A 83 -6.31 4.17 8.47
CA PHE A 83 -6.68 3.39 7.30
C PHE A 83 -6.96 4.29 6.07
N ALA A 84 -7.58 5.45 6.30
CA ALA A 84 -7.81 6.43 5.24
C ALA A 84 -6.49 6.93 4.64
N ASP A 85 -5.52 7.31 5.47
CA ASP A 85 -4.21 7.79 5.01
C ASP A 85 -3.42 6.70 4.29
N PHE A 86 -3.53 5.45 4.74
CA PHE A 86 -3.00 4.29 4.01
C PHE A 86 -3.60 4.16 2.60
N CYS A 87 -4.93 4.17 2.48
CA CYS A 87 -5.62 4.10 1.19
C CYS A 87 -5.23 5.27 0.27
N TRP A 88 -5.20 6.50 0.79
CA TRP A 88 -4.77 7.67 0.03
C TRP A 88 -3.32 7.59 -0.42
N SER A 89 -2.43 7.00 0.38
CA SER A 89 -1.04 6.77 -0.02
C SER A 89 -0.93 5.87 -1.26
N MET A 90 -1.79 4.85 -1.35
CA MET A 90 -1.87 3.95 -2.51
C MET A 90 -2.42 4.67 -3.74
N VAL A 91 -3.48 5.48 -3.57
CA VAL A 91 -4.06 6.30 -4.64
C VAL A 91 -3.04 7.29 -5.19
N PHE A 92 -2.34 8.03 -4.34
CA PHE A 92 -1.32 9.00 -4.78
C PHE A 92 -0.15 8.32 -5.48
N THR A 93 0.24 7.12 -5.02
CA THR A 93 1.28 6.34 -5.70
C THR A 93 0.84 5.96 -7.12
N LYS A 94 -0.39 5.45 -7.28
CA LYS A 94 -0.97 5.13 -8.59
C LYS A 94 -0.99 6.35 -9.52
N GLU A 95 -1.49 7.48 -9.03
CA GLU A 95 -1.57 8.71 -9.80
C GLU A 95 -0.20 9.24 -10.24
N GLN A 96 0.83 9.11 -9.40
CA GLN A 96 2.17 9.55 -9.79
C GLN A 96 2.77 8.69 -10.88
N ILE A 97 2.59 7.37 -10.79
CA ILE A 97 3.04 6.45 -11.84
C ILE A 97 2.32 6.80 -13.15
N TRP A 98 0.99 6.94 -13.11
CA TRP A 98 0.21 7.28 -14.30
C TRP A 98 0.61 8.64 -14.89
N GLY A 99 0.69 9.68 -14.06
CA GLY A 99 1.11 11.01 -14.50
C GLY A 99 2.51 11.03 -15.11
N PHE A 100 3.44 10.25 -14.56
CA PHE A 100 4.78 10.11 -15.12
C PHE A 100 4.76 9.43 -16.50
N VAL A 101 4.00 8.35 -16.66
CA VAL A 101 3.85 7.67 -17.96
C VAL A 101 3.28 8.62 -19.02
N GLN A 102 2.28 9.42 -18.65
CA GLN A 102 1.68 10.41 -19.56
C GLN A 102 2.68 11.49 -19.99
N GLN A 103 3.52 11.99 -19.06
CA GLN A 103 4.49 13.04 -19.32
C GLN A 103 5.64 12.61 -20.25
N GLN A 104 6.03 11.33 -20.20
CA GLN A 104 7.12 10.79 -21.04
C GLN A 104 6.72 10.63 -22.51
N GLY A 105 5.55 11.13 -22.93
CA GLY A 105 5.10 11.10 -24.32
C GLY A 105 4.97 9.67 -24.85
N TYR A 106 4.75 8.70 -23.96
CA TYR A 106 4.87 7.28 -24.25
C TYR A 106 3.87 6.78 -25.31
N LEU A 107 2.85 7.60 -25.64
CA LEU A 107 1.60 7.22 -26.29
C LEU A 107 1.09 8.35 -27.24
N GLN A 108 1.89 8.77 -28.22
CA GLN A 108 1.57 9.88 -29.15
C GLN A 108 0.89 9.45 -30.46
N SER A 109 0.62 8.15 -30.69
CA SER A 109 -0.05 7.64 -31.90
C SER A 109 -1.39 6.92 -31.63
N LEU A 110 -2.28 6.85 -32.63
CA LEU A 110 -3.60 6.19 -32.52
C LEU A 110 -3.55 4.70 -32.12
N VAL A 111 -2.48 3.99 -32.47
CA VAL A 111 -2.24 2.58 -32.06
C VAL A 111 -1.93 2.49 -30.55
N GLU A 112 -1.45 3.58 -29.96
CA GLU A 112 -1.08 3.66 -28.56
C GLU A 112 -2.27 3.90 -27.62
N ILE A 113 -3.43 4.37 -28.12
CA ILE A 113 -4.67 4.54 -27.32
C ILE A 113 -5.12 3.22 -26.67
N TYR A 114 -5.15 2.13 -27.45
CA TYR A 114 -5.45 0.79 -26.91
C TYR A 114 -4.41 0.34 -25.89
N GLY A 115 -3.16 0.77 -26.09
CA GLY A 115 -2.09 0.58 -25.13
C GLY A 115 -2.32 1.33 -23.81
N GLU A 116 -2.76 2.59 -23.88
CA GLU A 116 -3.09 3.40 -22.71
C GLU A 116 -4.18 2.73 -21.88
N MET A 117 -5.25 2.28 -22.53
CA MET A 117 -6.38 1.64 -21.86
C MET A 117 -5.97 0.33 -21.19
N GLU A 118 -5.18 -0.51 -21.88
CA GLU A 118 -4.69 -1.76 -21.31
C GLU A 118 -3.75 -1.50 -20.13
N LEU A 119 -2.87 -0.51 -20.24
CA LEU A 119 -2.01 -0.09 -19.13
C LEU A 119 -2.85 0.39 -17.94
N LEU A 120 -3.78 1.32 -18.14
CA LEU A 120 -4.64 1.83 -17.08
C LEU A 120 -5.38 0.68 -16.39
N ARG A 121 -5.93 -0.26 -17.18
CA ARG A 121 -6.60 -1.46 -16.68
C ARG A 121 -5.66 -2.38 -15.87
N LEU A 122 -4.39 -2.50 -16.26
CA LEU A 122 -3.40 -3.28 -15.52
C LEU A 122 -3.00 -2.59 -14.22
N LEU A 123 -2.78 -1.28 -14.27
CA LEU A 123 -2.45 -0.46 -13.11
C LEU A 123 -3.58 -0.49 -12.08
N ASP A 124 -4.83 -0.31 -12.52
CA ASP A 124 -6.01 -0.40 -11.65
C ASP A 124 -6.11 -1.77 -10.99
N LYS A 125 -6.02 -2.85 -11.78
CA LYS A 125 -6.05 -4.22 -11.24
C LYS A 125 -4.98 -4.47 -10.16
N PHE A 126 -3.80 -3.93 -10.32
CA PHE A 126 -2.72 -4.05 -9.34
C PHE A 126 -3.05 -3.28 -8.06
N PHE A 127 -3.41 -2.00 -8.19
CA PHE A 127 -3.65 -1.13 -7.04
C PHE A 127 -4.93 -1.49 -6.27
N GLU A 128 -5.99 -1.93 -6.95
CA GLU A 128 -7.22 -2.40 -6.30
C GLU A 128 -6.95 -3.62 -5.40
N ARG A 129 -6.23 -4.63 -5.91
CA ARG A 129 -5.82 -5.80 -5.13
C ARG A 129 -4.93 -5.41 -3.95
N ALA A 130 -3.95 -4.55 -4.21
CA ALA A 130 -3.04 -4.05 -3.20
C ALA A 130 -3.78 -3.33 -2.06
N ILE A 131 -4.81 -2.54 -2.39
CA ILE A 131 -5.67 -1.88 -1.40
C ILE A 131 -6.51 -2.90 -0.63
N CYS A 132 -7.18 -3.85 -1.30
CA CYS A 132 -7.99 -4.87 -0.62
C CYS A 132 -7.16 -5.73 0.34
N TYR A 133 -6.02 -6.26 -0.11
CA TYR A 133 -5.14 -7.05 0.74
C TYR A 133 -4.48 -6.19 1.83
N GLY A 134 -4.19 -4.92 1.53
CA GLY A 134 -3.77 -3.94 2.52
C GLY A 134 -4.81 -3.74 3.62
N ALA A 135 -6.09 -3.63 3.26
CA ALA A 135 -7.19 -3.52 4.20
C ALA A 135 -7.30 -4.76 5.10
N GLU A 136 -7.28 -5.96 4.52
CA GLU A 136 -7.27 -7.21 5.30
C GLU A 136 -6.10 -7.24 6.29
N GLY A 137 -4.90 -6.86 5.84
CA GLY A 137 -3.72 -6.78 6.70
C GLY A 137 -3.86 -5.76 7.83
N TYR A 138 -4.41 -4.58 7.51
CA TYR A 138 -4.64 -3.49 8.45
C TYR A 138 -5.60 -3.92 9.57
N GLU A 139 -6.71 -4.56 9.21
CA GLU A 139 -7.72 -5.06 10.17
C GLU A 139 -7.13 -6.09 11.15
N THR A 140 -6.22 -6.96 10.69
CA THR A 140 -5.60 -7.97 11.58
C THR A 140 -4.74 -7.37 12.69
N ALA A 141 -4.23 -6.15 12.52
CA ALA A 141 -3.48 -5.47 13.57
C ALA A 141 -4.41 -5.01 14.72
N GLY A 142 -5.62 -4.52 14.40
CA GLY A 142 -6.61 -4.11 15.39
C GLY A 142 -7.13 -5.27 16.25
N THR A 143 -7.34 -6.44 15.63
CA THR A 143 -7.82 -7.64 16.35
C THR A 143 -6.79 -8.19 17.35
N GLN A 144 -5.48 -7.96 17.13
CA GLN A 144 -4.44 -8.43 18.04
C GLN A 144 -4.27 -7.55 19.29
N VAL A 145 -4.64 -6.27 19.22
CA VAL A 145 -4.60 -5.36 20.37
C VAL A 145 -5.76 -5.65 21.35
N GLY A 146 -6.88 -6.21 20.86
CA GLY A 146 -8.05 -6.57 21.68
C GLY A 146 -7.96 -7.88 22.48
N ASN A 147 -6.91 -8.68 22.32
CA ASN A 147 -6.74 -9.95 23.06
C ASN A 147 -5.78 -9.84 24.27
N GLY A 148 -5.36 -8.62 24.64
CA GLY A 148 -4.45 -8.34 25.76
C GLY A 148 -5.10 -7.72 27.00
N GLU A 149 -6.40 -7.41 26.97
CA GLU A 149 -7.13 -6.96 28.15
C GLU A 149 -7.75 -8.17 28.84
N PRO A 150 -7.43 -8.46 30.12
CA PRO A 150 -8.15 -9.49 30.86
C PRO A 150 -9.61 -9.07 30.95
N SER A 151 -10.49 -9.97 30.52
CA SER A 151 -11.93 -9.80 30.66
C SER A 151 -12.27 -9.51 32.12
N LEU A 152 -13.12 -8.51 32.36
CA LEU A 152 -13.69 -8.20 33.68
C LEU A 152 -14.38 -9.40 34.36
N ALA A 153 -14.59 -10.50 33.62
CA ALA A 153 -15.08 -11.77 34.16
C ALA A 153 -14.04 -12.54 35.02
N GLU A 154 -12.73 -12.36 34.82
CA GLU A 154 -11.70 -13.12 35.57
C GLU A 154 -11.34 -12.49 36.93
N ILE A 155 -11.71 -11.24 37.17
CA ILE A 155 -11.44 -10.54 38.44
C ILE A 155 -12.49 -10.91 39.52
N ALA A 156 -13.62 -11.52 39.13
CA ALA A 156 -14.72 -11.82 40.04
C ALA A 156 -14.60 -13.15 40.82
N GLU A 157 -13.70 -14.07 40.44
CA GLU A 157 -13.61 -15.38 41.11
C GLU A 157 -12.58 -15.47 42.25
N GLY A 158 -11.73 -14.45 42.46
CA GLY A 158 -10.70 -14.45 43.50
C GLY A 158 -11.16 -14.03 44.91
N GLY A 159 -12.45 -13.72 45.10
CA GLY A 159 -12.94 -12.99 46.28
C GLY A 159 -13.81 -13.77 47.28
N LYS A 160 -13.77 -15.12 47.30
CA LYS A 160 -14.71 -15.91 48.14
C LYS A 160 -14.11 -16.80 49.23
N ASP A 161 -12.79 -16.78 49.43
CA ASP A 161 -12.13 -17.55 50.48
C ASP A 161 -11.52 -16.67 51.58
N CYS A 162 -12.33 -15.78 52.15
CA CYS A 162 -12.01 -15.10 53.42
C CYS A 162 -13.33 -14.70 54.08
N VAL A 163 -13.86 -15.58 54.94
CA VAL A 163 -14.70 -15.32 56.14
C VAL A 163 -15.54 -16.58 56.39
N SER A 164 -15.10 -17.42 57.31
CA SER A 164 -15.79 -17.65 58.59
C SER A 164 -15.09 -18.76 59.35
N SER A 165 -14.52 -18.36 60.49
CA SER A 165 -14.32 -19.19 61.68
C SER A 165 -15.65 -19.64 62.28
#